data_AF-A0A0H5QST2-F1
#
_entry.id   AF-A0A0H5QST2-F1
#
_cell.length_a   1.000
_cell.length_b   1.000
_cell.length_c   1.000
_cell.angle_alpha   90.00
_cell.angle_beta   90.00
_cell.angle_gamma   90.00
#
_symmetry.space_group_name_H-M   'P 1'
#
loop_
_entity.id
_entity.type
_entity.pdbx_description
1 polymer ?
#
loop_
_entity_poly.entity_id
_entity_poly.type
_entity_poly.pdbx_seq_one_letter_code
_entity_poly.pdbx_strand_id
1 'polypeptide(L)'
;MALPFPSECLISTEISVAPVSQMVHVVLRALILSFLTSVATVCGGILTIFIDKESKEKVIPRSLGVAAGVMIYVALLELMRESSESFNLDHNKTQSSMWSTAFFFFGMIFIAIVGAICDKATAYAQSLNQDPNFEDLEDRDYEVNTAARTGRATKRQSVFKNPPILSSTITTLAVALHNIPEGISLFIVAVQNPELGLPLAIAMAVHNVPEGVCIAMPIYFKSNSKVQAVSWALIAGAVEFA
;
A
#
# COMPACT_ATOMS: atom_id res chain seq x y z
N MET A 1 -7.18 -33.12 -53.50
CA MET A 1 -7.01 -31.67 -53.24
C MET A 1 -6.93 -31.49 -51.74
N ALA A 2 -5.71 -31.54 -51.20
CA ALA A 2 -5.45 -31.41 -49.77
C ALA A 2 -5.29 -29.92 -49.46
N LEU A 3 -6.02 -29.42 -48.47
CA LEU A 3 -5.73 -28.14 -47.84
C LEU A 3 -4.84 -28.41 -46.62
N PRO A 4 -3.70 -27.71 -46.44
CA PRO A 4 -2.89 -27.85 -45.25
C PRO A 4 -3.50 -27.01 -44.13
N PHE A 5 -3.87 -27.63 -43.02
CA PHE A 5 -4.09 -26.91 -41.77
C PHE A 5 -2.72 -26.53 -41.17
N PRO A 6 -2.54 -25.29 -40.66
CA PRO A 6 -1.28 -24.86 -40.07
C PRO A 6 -1.03 -25.58 -38.75
N SER A 7 0.20 -26.03 -38.60
CA SER A 7 0.77 -26.80 -37.49
C SER A 7 1.08 -25.95 -36.25
N GLU A 8 0.12 -25.17 -35.76
CA GLU A 8 0.28 -24.35 -34.54
C GLU A 8 -0.85 -24.64 -33.55
N CYS A 9 -0.82 -25.85 -32.99
CA CYS A 9 -1.57 -26.23 -31.79
C CYS A 9 -0.64 -27.02 -30.88
N LEU A 10 0.40 -26.36 -30.37
CA LEU A 10 1.38 -26.92 -29.43
C LEU A 10 1.60 -26.01 -28.21
N ILE A 11 0.60 -25.23 -27.79
CA ILE A 11 0.70 -24.38 -26.59
C ILE A 11 -0.16 -24.93 -25.43
N SER A 12 -1.03 -25.90 -25.67
CA SER A 12 -1.99 -26.37 -24.65
C SER A 12 -1.52 -27.59 -23.83
N THR A 13 -0.24 -27.98 -23.91
CA THR A 13 0.27 -29.21 -23.25
C THR A 13 1.61 -29.07 -22.52
N GLU A 14 2.17 -27.87 -22.33
CA GLU A 14 3.41 -27.68 -21.53
C GLU A 14 3.17 -27.32 -20.05
N ILE A 15 1.91 -27.25 -19.59
CA ILE A 15 1.60 -27.17 -18.15
C ILE A 15 1.46 -28.59 -17.53
N SER A 16 1.60 -29.64 -18.34
CA SER A 16 1.70 -31.01 -17.83
C SER A 16 3.17 -31.32 -17.53
N VAL A 17 3.53 -31.29 -16.25
CA VAL A 17 4.83 -31.66 -15.65
C VAL A 17 6.04 -30.84 -16.13
N ALA A 18 6.06 -29.54 -15.84
CA ALA A 18 7.33 -28.87 -15.60
C ALA A 18 8.09 -29.65 -14.50
N PRO A 19 9.38 -29.99 -14.68
CA PRO A 19 10.13 -30.70 -13.65
C PRO A 19 10.06 -29.92 -12.33
N VAL A 20 9.90 -30.62 -11.21
CA VAL A 20 9.78 -30.02 -9.86
C VAL A 20 10.85 -28.95 -9.60
N SER A 21 12.05 -29.13 -10.16
CA SER A 21 13.14 -28.14 -10.11
C SER A 21 12.76 -26.77 -10.69
N GLN A 22 12.02 -26.71 -11.81
CA GLN A 22 11.59 -25.46 -12.42
C GLN A 22 10.54 -24.72 -11.57
N MET A 23 9.56 -25.44 -11.01
CA MET A 23 8.61 -24.84 -10.08
C MET A 23 9.30 -24.27 -8.84
N VAL A 24 10.28 -24.98 -8.28
CA VAL A 24 11.06 -24.50 -7.13
C VAL A 24 11.82 -23.21 -7.48
N HIS A 25 12.41 -23.11 -8.66
CA HIS A 25 13.09 -21.87 -9.07
C HIS A 25 12.15 -20.68 -9.25
N VAL A 26 10.94 -20.89 -9.79
CA VAL A 26 9.94 -19.83 -9.97
C VAL A 26 9.44 -19.34 -8.61
N VAL A 27 9.04 -20.25 -7.73
CA VAL A 27 8.57 -19.90 -6.38
C VAL A 27 9.67 -19.21 -5.57
N LEU A 28 10.90 -19.72 -5.63
CA LEU A 28 12.02 -19.09 -4.91
C LEU A 28 12.31 -17.68 -5.43
N ARG A 29 12.23 -17.45 -6.74
CA ARG A 29 12.36 -16.11 -7.31
C ARG A 29 11.24 -15.19 -6.84
N ALA A 30 9.99 -15.65 -6.85
CA ALA A 30 8.85 -14.88 -6.35
C ALA A 30 9.04 -14.50 -4.86
N LEU A 31 9.45 -15.45 -4.01
CA LEU A 31 9.74 -15.19 -2.60
C LEU A 31 10.88 -14.18 -2.40
N ILE A 32 11.94 -14.27 -3.20
CA ILE A 32 13.04 -13.30 -3.15
C ILE A 32 12.54 -11.90 -3.53
N LEU A 33 11.72 -11.80 -4.58
CA LEU A 33 11.16 -10.52 -5.03
C LEU A 33 10.24 -9.92 -3.95
N SER A 34 9.32 -10.70 -3.38
CA SER A 34 8.47 -10.27 -2.26
C SER A 34 9.27 -9.85 -1.03
N PHE A 35 10.35 -10.58 -0.71
CA PHE A 35 11.22 -10.17 0.38
C PHE A 35 11.91 -8.82 0.12
N LEU A 36 12.36 -8.59 -1.11
CA LEU A 36 13.00 -7.32 -1.48
C LEU A 36 12.03 -6.13 -1.41
N THR A 37 10.76 -6.31 -1.77
CA THR A 37 9.74 -5.25 -1.62
C THR A 37 9.45 -4.98 -0.15
N SER A 38 9.31 -6.02 0.68
CA SER A 38 9.13 -5.86 2.14
C SER A 38 10.29 -5.08 2.80
N VAL A 39 11.53 -5.30 2.35
CA VAL A 39 12.70 -4.54 2.84
C VAL A 39 12.58 -3.05 2.49
N ALA A 40 12.00 -2.71 1.34
CA ALA A 40 11.79 -1.31 0.94
C ALA A 40 10.87 -0.55 1.92
N THR A 41 9.84 -1.21 2.46
CA THR A 41 8.96 -0.66 3.51
C THR A 41 9.74 -0.35 4.79
N VAL A 42 10.64 -1.25 5.19
CA VAL A 42 11.53 -1.01 6.34
C VAL A 42 12.51 0.14 6.08
N CYS A 43 13.08 0.23 4.88
CA CYS A 43 13.94 1.34 4.48
C CYS A 43 13.23 2.69 4.56
N GLY A 44 11.96 2.76 4.11
CA GLY A 44 11.11 3.94 4.28
C GLY A 44 10.89 4.30 5.75
N GLY A 45 10.64 3.30 6.60
CA GLY A 45 10.53 3.50 8.04
C GLY A 45 11.79 4.08 8.68
N ILE A 46 12.97 3.59 8.27
CA ILE A 46 14.26 4.12 8.73
C ILE A 46 14.49 5.56 8.24
N LEU A 47 14.11 5.87 6.99
CA LEU A 47 14.23 7.21 6.41
C LEU A 47 13.51 8.28 7.24
N THR A 48 12.41 7.90 7.91
CA THR A 48 11.66 8.76 8.83
C THR A 48 12.50 9.36 9.96
N ILE A 49 13.52 8.64 10.43
CA ILE A 49 14.39 9.12 11.54
C ILE A 49 15.18 10.38 11.13
N PHE A 50 15.46 10.52 9.83
CA PHE A 50 16.21 11.64 9.27
C PHE A 50 15.31 12.81 8.85
N ILE A 51 14.00 12.69 9.03
CA ILE A 51 13.04 13.73 8.63
C ILE A 51 12.70 14.60 9.84
N ASP A 52 12.95 15.90 9.69
CA ASP A 52 12.70 16.88 10.74
C ASP A 52 11.21 17.11 10.99
N LYS A 53 10.87 17.49 12.23
CA LYS A 53 9.50 17.79 12.69
C LYS A 53 8.79 18.85 11.84
N GLU A 54 9.52 19.82 11.32
CA GLU A 54 8.98 20.90 10.47
C GLU A 54 8.67 20.43 9.04
N SER A 55 9.38 19.40 8.57
CA SER A 55 9.23 18.87 7.22
C SER A 55 8.10 17.84 7.10
N LYS A 56 7.62 17.27 8.20
CA LYS A 56 6.59 16.21 8.21
C LYS A 56 5.33 16.55 7.43
N GLU A 57 4.82 17.78 7.57
CA GLU A 57 3.59 18.25 6.91
C GLU A 57 3.75 18.34 5.39
N LYS A 58 4.99 18.42 4.90
CA LYS A 58 5.31 18.44 3.47
C LYS A 58 5.67 17.05 2.95
N VAL A 59 6.31 16.22 3.77
CA VAL A 59 6.79 14.89 3.36
C VAL A 59 5.63 13.90 3.23
N ILE A 60 4.70 13.84 4.20
CA ILE A 60 3.58 12.87 4.17
C ILE A 60 2.75 13.00 2.88
N PRO A 61 2.25 14.19 2.48
CA PRO A 61 1.43 14.29 1.27
C PRO A 61 2.20 14.00 -0.02
N ARG A 62 3.51 14.30 -0.04
CA ARG A 62 4.38 13.99 -1.20
C ARG A 62 4.63 12.50 -1.32
N SER A 63 4.95 11.84 -0.21
CA SER A 63 5.12 10.39 -0.15
C SER A 63 3.84 9.68 -0.58
N LEU A 64 2.68 10.10 -0.05
CA LEU A 64 1.39 9.52 -0.41
C LEU A 64 1.05 9.73 -1.90
N GLY A 65 1.41 10.88 -2.47
CA GLY A 65 1.25 11.14 -3.91
C GLY A 65 2.11 10.23 -4.79
N VAL A 66 3.37 9.99 -4.40
CA VAL A 66 4.26 9.04 -5.09
C VAL A 66 3.70 7.62 -4.99
N ALA A 67 3.37 7.18 -3.77
CA ALA A 67 2.77 5.88 -3.51
C ALA A 67 1.51 5.64 -4.35
N ALA A 68 0.56 6.59 -4.35
CA ALA A 68 -0.68 6.49 -5.11
C ALA A 68 -0.43 6.45 -6.63
N GLY A 69 0.50 7.25 -7.14
CA GLY A 69 0.82 7.26 -8.57
C GLY A 69 1.38 5.91 -9.05
N VAL A 70 2.28 5.32 -8.27
CA VAL A 70 2.83 3.99 -8.56
C VAL A 70 1.75 2.91 -8.50
N MET A 71 0.86 2.94 -7.52
CA MET A 71 -0.22 1.94 -7.43
C MET A 71 -1.26 2.08 -8.54
N ILE A 72 -1.54 3.30 -9.02
CA ILE A 72 -2.37 3.48 -10.22
C ILE A 72 -1.70 2.86 -11.45
N TYR A 73 -0.38 3.05 -11.62
CA TYR A 73 0.39 2.45 -12.70
C TYR A 73 0.33 0.91 -12.62
N VAL A 74 0.65 0.33 -11.46
CA VAL A 74 0.64 -1.12 -11.23
C VAL A 74 -0.74 -1.71 -11.49
N ALA A 75 -1.79 -1.09 -10.93
CA ALA A 75 -3.16 -1.57 -11.08
C ALA A 75 -3.63 -1.56 -12.54
N LEU A 76 -3.38 -0.48 -13.28
CA LEU A 76 -3.90 -0.31 -14.64
C LEU A 76 -3.06 -1.03 -15.71
N LEU A 77 -1.73 -1.04 -15.58
CA LEU A 77 -0.87 -1.53 -16.66
C LEU A 77 -0.41 -2.96 -16.45
N GLU A 78 -0.26 -3.39 -15.20
CA GLU A 78 0.24 -4.73 -14.88
C GLU A 78 -0.92 -5.64 -14.47
N LEU A 79 -1.61 -5.31 -13.37
CA LEU A 79 -2.65 -6.18 -12.80
C LEU A 79 -3.90 -6.30 -13.70
N MET A 80 -4.36 -5.20 -14.31
CA MET A 80 -5.52 -5.26 -15.20
C MET A 80 -5.22 -6.07 -16.47
N ARG A 81 -4.00 -5.97 -17.01
CA ARG A 81 -3.60 -6.74 -18.20
C ARG A 81 -3.50 -8.22 -17.88
N GLU A 82 -2.87 -8.55 -16.76
CA GLU A 82 -2.75 -9.91 -16.24
C GLU A 82 -4.12 -10.54 -15.97
N SER A 83 -5.01 -9.81 -15.30
CA SER A 83 -6.38 -10.24 -15.04
C SER A 83 -7.13 -10.54 -16.34
N SER A 84 -7.00 -9.68 -17.36
CA SER A 84 -7.63 -9.91 -18.65
C SER A 84 -7.06 -11.12 -19.39
N GLU A 85 -5.77 -11.41 -19.26
CA GLU A 85 -5.13 -12.61 -19.84
C GLU A 85 -5.61 -13.88 -19.14
N SER A 86 -5.71 -13.86 -17.81
CA SER A 86 -6.24 -14.96 -17.00
C SER A 86 -7.69 -15.33 -17.32
N PHE A 87 -8.54 -14.38 -17.71
CA PHE A 87 -9.93 -14.65 -18.13
C PHE A 87 -10.08 -15.22 -19.55
N ASN A 88 -9.04 -15.15 -20.40
CA ASN A 88 -9.09 -15.63 -21.80
C ASN A 88 -9.11 -17.16 -21.94
N LEU A 89 -9.02 -17.91 -20.84
CA LEU A 89 -8.96 -19.38 -20.89
C LEU A 89 -10.27 -20.02 -21.39
N ASP A 90 -11.42 -19.35 -21.23
CA ASP A 90 -12.74 -19.84 -21.68
C ASP A 90 -13.59 -18.80 -22.44
N HIS A 91 -13.16 -17.54 -22.52
CA HIS A 91 -13.96 -16.43 -23.05
C HIS A 91 -13.26 -15.66 -24.19
N ASN A 92 -14.06 -15.08 -25.10
CA ASN A 92 -13.57 -14.22 -26.19
C ASN A 92 -12.84 -12.98 -25.62
N LYS A 93 -11.78 -12.49 -26.28
CA LYS A 93 -10.91 -11.40 -25.82
C LYS A 93 -11.67 -10.14 -25.38
N THR A 94 -12.75 -9.80 -26.08
CA THR A 94 -13.63 -8.67 -25.71
C THR A 94 -14.34 -8.91 -24.38
N GLN A 95 -14.82 -10.12 -24.13
CA GLN A 95 -15.52 -10.47 -22.89
C GLN A 95 -14.56 -10.51 -21.69
N SER A 96 -13.34 -11.03 -21.87
CA SER A 96 -12.31 -11.03 -20.81
C SER A 96 -11.95 -9.63 -20.35
N SER A 97 -11.80 -8.69 -21.29
CA SER A 97 -11.56 -7.29 -20.97
C SER A 97 -12.74 -6.63 -20.24
N MET A 98 -13.98 -6.98 -20.61
CA MET A 98 -15.18 -6.50 -19.91
C MET A 98 -15.25 -7.03 -18.48
N TRP A 99 -14.96 -8.32 -18.26
CA TRP A 99 -14.94 -8.92 -16.92
C TRP A 99 -13.86 -8.31 -16.04
N SER A 100 -12.63 -8.17 -16.55
CA SER A 100 -11.53 -7.54 -15.81
C SER A 100 -11.87 -6.10 -15.40
N THR A 101 -12.44 -5.32 -16.32
CA THR A 101 -12.90 -3.95 -16.04
C THR A 101 -14.02 -3.93 -15.00
N ALA A 102 -15.00 -4.84 -15.10
CA ALA A 102 -16.10 -4.92 -14.14
C ALA A 102 -15.61 -5.23 -12.72
N PHE A 103 -14.68 -6.19 -12.56
CA PHE A 103 -14.08 -6.52 -11.27
C PHE A 103 -13.20 -5.40 -10.73
N PHE A 104 -12.50 -4.65 -11.59
CA PHE A 104 -11.74 -3.47 -11.19
C PHE A 104 -12.65 -2.40 -10.55
N PHE A 105 -13.75 -2.01 -11.21
CA PHE A 105 -14.68 -1.03 -10.65
C PHE A 105 -15.41 -1.56 -9.41
N PHE A 106 -15.76 -2.85 -9.39
CA PHE A 106 -16.30 -3.50 -8.20
C PHE A 106 -15.33 -3.41 -7.02
N GLY A 107 -14.04 -3.70 -7.24
CA GLY A 107 -12.98 -3.58 -6.25
C GLY A 107 -12.84 -2.15 -5.70
N MET A 108 -12.91 -1.13 -6.57
CA MET A 108 -12.91 0.27 -6.12
C MET A 108 -14.10 0.62 -5.24
N ILE A 109 -15.31 0.19 -5.61
CA ILE A 109 -16.52 0.39 -4.80
C ILE A 109 -16.38 -0.34 -3.46
N PHE A 110 -15.89 -1.58 -3.49
CA PHE A 110 -15.68 -2.39 -2.30
C PHE A 110 -14.71 -1.72 -1.31
N ILE A 111 -13.54 -1.29 -1.77
CA ILE A 111 -12.56 -0.59 -0.93
C ILE A 111 -13.10 0.75 -0.44
N ALA A 112 -13.87 1.49 -1.24
CA ALA A 112 -14.53 2.71 -0.80
C ALA A 112 -15.53 2.46 0.36
N ILE A 113 -16.29 1.36 0.31
CA ILE A 113 -17.20 0.97 1.39
C ILE A 113 -16.40 0.57 2.64
N VAL A 114 -15.35 -0.24 2.50
CA VAL A 114 -14.47 -0.62 3.61
C VAL A 114 -13.86 0.63 4.27
N GLY A 115 -13.35 1.57 3.47
CA GLY A 115 -12.83 2.86 3.95
C GLY A 115 -13.88 3.65 4.73
N ALA A 116 -15.10 3.77 4.21
CA ALA A 116 -16.19 4.46 4.90
C ALA A 116 -16.58 3.81 6.25
N ILE A 117 -16.43 2.47 6.36
CA ILE A 117 -16.64 1.75 7.63
C ILE A 117 -15.47 2.03 8.59
N CYS A 118 -14.23 1.95 8.12
CA CYS A 118 -13.03 2.25 8.92
C CYS A 118 -13.03 3.68 9.45
N ASP A 119 -13.46 4.67 8.66
CA ASP A 119 -13.57 6.06 9.07
C ASP A 119 -14.57 6.23 10.22
N LYS A 120 -15.76 5.61 10.10
CA LYS A 120 -16.77 5.62 11.16
C LYS A 120 -16.27 4.91 12.43
N ALA A 121 -15.59 3.78 12.28
CA ALA A 121 -15.03 3.04 13.40
C ALA A 121 -13.93 3.86 14.11
N THR A 122 -13.09 4.56 13.36
CA THR A 122 -12.04 5.42 13.89
C THR A 122 -12.62 6.63 14.61
N ALA A 123 -13.62 7.30 14.02
CA ALA A 123 -14.32 8.40 14.66
C ALA A 123 -15.00 7.97 15.97
N TYR A 124 -15.62 6.78 15.98
CA TYR A 124 -16.21 6.20 17.18
C TYR A 124 -15.14 5.88 18.25
N ALA A 125 -14.03 5.24 17.87
CA ALA A 125 -12.93 4.92 18.80
C ALA A 125 -12.29 6.18 19.41
N GLN A 126 -12.18 7.27 18.64
CA GLN A 126 -11.70 8.56 19.14
C GLN A 126 -12.68 9.18 20.14
N SER A 127 -14.00 9.08 19.89
CA SER A 127 -15.02 9.60 20.83
C SER A 127 -15.01 8.90 22.20
N LEU A 128 -14.52 7.65 22.27
CA LEU A 128 -14.41 6.89 23.52
C LEU A 128 -13.14 7.20 24.33
N ASN A 129 -12.09 7.75 23.71
CA ASN A 129 -10.78 7.99 24.35
C ASN A 129 -10.56 9.45 24.78
N GLN A 130 -11.60 10.26 24.79
CA GLN A 130 -11.54 11.66 25.17
C GLN A 130 -11.55 11.76 26.71
N ASP A 131 -10.40 11.53 27.35
CA ASP A 131 -10.15 11.93 28.74
C ASP A 131 -9.85 13.44 28.75
N PRO A 132 -10.70 14.30 29.34
CA PRO A 132 -10.62 15.75 29.23
C PRO A 132 -9.43 16.40 29.96
N ASN A 133 -8.56 15.65 30.62
CA ASN A 133 -7.57 16.21 31.57
C ASN A 133 -6.08 16.18 31.12
N PHE A 134 -5.74 15.76 29.89
CA PHE A 134 -4.32 15.56 29.53
C PHE A 134 -3.74 16.43 28.40
N GLU A 135 -4.53 17.13 27.57
CA GLU A 135 -3.99 17.84 26.38
C GLU A 135 -4.20 19.37 26.33
N ASP A 136 -4.80 19.99 27.35
CA ASP A 136 -5.27 21.40 27.25
C ASP A 136 -4.32 22.48 27.80
N LEU A 137 -3.16 22.15 28.36
CA LEU A 137 -2.32 23.14 29.05
C LEU A 137 -1.27 23.84 28.17
N GLU A 138 -0.80 23.24 27.07
CA GLU A 138 0.23 23.89 26.22
C GLU A 138 -0.36 24.65 25.02
N ASP A 139 -1.53 24.27 24.53
CA ASP A 139 -2.11 24.83 23.30
C ASP A 139 -2.89 26.14 23.50
N ARG A 140 -3.41 26.39 24.71
CA ARG A 140 -4.12 27.66 25.03
C ARG A 140 -3.22 28.89 24.94
N ASP A 141 -1.97 28.77 25.35
CA ASP A 141 -1.05 29.92 25.41
C ASP A 141 -0.55 30.33 24.00
N TYR A 142 -0.51 29.40 23.05
CA TYR A 142 -0.07 29.67 21.68
C TYR A 142 -1.18 30.33 20.83
N GLU A 143 -2.43 29.90 20.99
CA GLU A 143 -3.55 30.45 20.23
C GLU A 143 -3.91 31.88 20.68
N VAL A 144 -3.88 32.15 21.99
CA VAL A 144 -4.10 33.49 22.56
C VAL A 144 -3.03 34.47 22.06
N ASN A 145 -1.76 34.06 22.04
CA ASN A 145 -0.66 34.92 21.57
C ASN A 145 -0.65 35.13 20.05
N THR A 146 -1.14 34.17 19.26
CA THR A 146 -1.17 34.28 17.79
C THR A 146 -2.37 35.08 17.29
N ALA A 147 -3.54 34.92 17.91
CA ALA A 147 -4.74 35.69 17.61
C ALA A 147 -4.56 37.19 17.95
N ALA A 148 -3.87 37.50 19.05
CA ALA A 148 -3.51 38.87 19.43
C ALA A 148 -2.55 39.55 18.43
N ARG A 149 -1.79 38.78 17.64
CA ARG A 149 -0.74 39.30 16.75
C ARG A 149 -1.15 39.43 15.29
N THR A 150 -2.08 38.62 14.77
CA THR A 150 -2.29 38.51 13.31
C THR A 150 -3.70 38.81 12.81
N GLY A 151 -4.71 38.96 13.69
CA GLY A 151 -6.06 39.45 13.31
C GLY A 151 -6.77 38.66 12.20
N ARG A 152 -6.28 37.46 11.83
CA ARG A 152 -6.85 36.62 10.77
C ARG A 152 -7.09 35.21 11.30
N ALA A 153 -8.36 34.87 11.45
CA ALA A 153 -8.79 33.49 11.63
C ALA A 153 -8.64 32.74 10.30
N THR A 154 -7.43 32.23 10.02
CA THR A 154 -7.28 31.22 8.97
C THR A 154 -7.88 29.93 9.49
N LYS A 155 -9.09 29.59 9.02
CA LYS A 155 -9.70 28.26 9.19
C LYS A 155 -8.92 27.26 8.32
N ARG A 156 -7.68 26.97 8.74
CA ARG A 156 -6.85 25.90 8.19
C ARG A 156 -7.32 24.65 8.91
N GLN A 157 -8.01 23.75 8.22
CA GLN A 157 -8.37 22.45 8.76
C GLN A 157 -7.06 21.75 9.14
N SER A 158 -6.73 21.80 10.42
CA SER A 158 -5.52 21.20 10.98
C SER A 158 -5.71 19.70 10.92
N VAL A 159 -5.23 19.07 9.84
CA VAL A 159 -5.46 17.66 9.54
C VAL A 159 -5.01 16.75 10.68
N PHE A 160 -4.09 17.17 11.55
CA PHE A 160 -3.76 16.47 12.78
C PHE A 160 -3.09 17.43 13.78
N LYS A 161 -3.84 18.07 14.69
CA LYS A 161 -3.24 18.66 15.90
C LYS A 161 -3.38 17.64 17.02
N ASN A 162 -2.26 16.99 17.34
CA ASN A 162 -2.09 15.91 18.32
C ASN A 162 -3.13 14.77 18.26
N PRO A 163 -3.03 13.85 17.28
CA PRO A 163 -3.80 12.61 17.40
C PRO A 163 -3.43 11.92 18.73
N PRO A 164 -4.40 11.36 19.47
CA PRO A 164 -4.08 10.44 20.55
C PRO A 164 -3.20 9.31 20.00
N ILE A 165 -2.34 8.71 20.84
CA ILE A 165 -1.47 7.60 20.44
C ILE A 165 -2.28 6.52 19.71
N LEU A 166 -3.51 6.29 20.18
CA LEU A 166 -4.45 5.37 19.57
C LEU A 166 -4.75 5.69 18.10
N SER A 167 -4.94 6.96 17.73
CA SER A 167 -5.20 7.36 16.34
C SER A 167 -3.98 7.10 15.45
N SER A 168 -2.77 7.37 15.96
CA SER A 168 -1.52 7.05 15.23
C SER A 168 -1.35 5.53 15.04
N THR A 169 -1.64 4.75 16.08
CA THR A 169 -1.58 3.27 16.02
C THR A 169 -2.64 2.69 15.09
N ILE A 170 -3.88 3.20 15.10
CA ILE A 170 -4.95 2.73 14.20
C ILE A 170 -4.58 3.03 12.75
N THR A 171 -4.09 4.22 12.42
CA THR A 171 -3.66 4.54 11.06
C THR A 171 -2.48 3.66 10.62
N THR A 172 -1.50 3.45 11.49
CA THR A 172 -0.34 2.58 11.23
C THR A 172 -0.80 1.13 10.95
N LEU A 173 -1.72 0.62 11.77
CA LEU A 173 -2.28 -0.72 11.60
C LEU A 173 -3.11 -0.83 10.32
N ALA A 174 -3.92 0.18 10.01
CA ALA A 174 -4.75 0.18 8.80
C ALA A 174 -3.89 0.14 7.53
N VAL A 175 -2.81 0.93 7.48
CA VAL A 175 -1.86 0.87 6.36
C VAL A 175 -1.17 -0.48 6.33
N ALA A 176 -0.62 -0.98 7.45
CA ALA A 176 0.05 -2.28 7.49
C ALA A 176 -0.85 -3.45 7.02
N LEU A 177 -2.16 -3.40 7.24
CA LEU A 177 -3.09 -4.41 6.74
C LEU A 177 -3.35 -4.30 5.22
N HIS A 178 -3.12 -3.14 4.62
CA HIS A 178 -3.19 -2.94 3.17
C HIS A 178 -2.07 -3.67 2.43
N ASN A 179 -0.91 -3.81 3.08
CA ASN A 179 0.24 -4.52 2.55
C ASN A 179 -0.02 -6.01 2.28
N ILE A 180 -1.03 -6.61 2.94
CA ILE A 180 -1.37 -8.04 2.74
C ILE A 180 -1.82 -8.31 1.29
N PRO A 181 -2.88 -7.64 0.78
CA PRO A 181 -3.25 -7.75 -0.64
C PRO A 181 -2.09 -7.52 -1.60
N GLU A 182 -1.23 -6.54 -1.31
CA GLU A 182 -0.12 -6.16 -2.18
C GLU A 182 0.93 -7.28 -2.29
N GLY A 183 1.38 -7.79 -1.14
CA GLY A 183 2.32 -8.90 -1.07
C GLY A 183 1.83 -10.15 -1.80
N ILE A 184 0.59 -10.54 -1.54
CA ILE A 184 -0.06 -11.69 -2.21
C ILE A 184 -0.14 -11.46 -3.72
N SER A 185 -0.48 -10.25 -4.16
CA SER A 185 -0.58 -9.92 -5.58
C SER A 185 0.76 -10.06 -6.29
N LEU A 186 1.83 -9.53 -5.72
CA LEU A 186 3.19 -9.69 -6.27
C LEU A 186 3.58 -11.15 -6.40
N PHE A 187 3.35 -11.94 -5.34
CA PHE A 187 3.73 -13.34 -5.33
C PHE A 187 2.98 -14.14 -6.41
N ILE A 188 1.65 -13.96 -6.49
CA ILE A 188 0.83 -14.65 -7.50
C ILE A 188 1.27 -14.27 -8.91
N VAL A 189 1.47 -12.98 -9.19
CA VAL A 189 1.92 -12.52 -10.52
C VAL A 189 3.32 -13.03 -10.84
N ALA A 190 4.26 -13.00 -9.89
CA ALA A 190 5.62 -13.47 -10.11
C ALA A 190 5.70 -15.00 -10.32
N VAL A 191 4.75 -15.77 -9.76
CA VAL A 191 4.62 -17.21 -10.00
C VAL A 191 3.95 -17.51 -11.34
N GLN A 192 2.87 -16.79 -11.67
CA GLN A 192 2.10 -17.03 -12.91
C GLN A 192 2.82 -16.51 -14.15
N ASN A 193 3.41 -15.32 -14.07
CA ASN A 193 4.14 -14.66 -15.15
C ASN A 193 5.48 -14.12 -14.65
N PRO A 194 6.52 -14.98 -14.58
CA PRO A 194 7.84 -14.62 -14.08
C PRO A 194 8.50 -13.43 -14.79
N GLU A 195 8.12 -13.17 -16.05
CA GLU A 195 8.59 -12.01 -16.82
C GLU A 195 8.10 -10.67 -16.24
N LEU A 196 6.90 -10.66 -15.63
CA LEU A 196 6.31 -9.48 -14.99
C LEU A 196 6.77 -9.32 -13.54
N GLY A 197 7.26 -10.39 -12.90
CA GLY A 197 7.64 -10.37 -11.49
C GLY A 197 8.69 -9.32 -11.13
N LEU A 198 9.76 -9.20 -11.92
CA LEU A 198 10.83 -8.23 -11.63
C LEU A 198 10.39 -6.77 -11.87
N PRO A 199 9.76 -6.40 -13.01
CA PRO A 199 9.18 -5.07 -13.18
C PRO A 199 8.21 -4.66 -12.07
N LEU A 200 7.28 -5.56 -11.72
CA LEU A 200 6.29 -5.33 -10.67
C LEU A 200 6.96 -5.14 -9.30
N ALA A 201 7.94 -5.99 -8.95
CA ALA A 201 8.70 -5.86 -7.71
C ALA A 201 9.46 -4.52 -7.62
N ILE A 202 10.02 -4.03 -8.74
CA ILE A 202 10.68 -2.71 -8.76
C ILE A 202 9.65 -1.60 -8.54
N ALA A 203 8.50 -1.65 -9.24
CA ALA A 203 7.44 -0.67 -9.05
C ALA A 203 6.96 -0.66 -7.59
N MET A 204 6.67 -1.83 -7.03
CA MET A 204 6.26 -1.97 -5.64
C MET A 204 7.34 -1.49 -4.65
N ALA A 205 8.61 -1.81 -4.85
CA ALA A 205 9.68 -1.28 -4.00
C ALA A 205 9.71 0.27 -4.00
N VAL A 206 9.40 0.92 -5.13
CA VAL A 206 9.30 2.39 -5.21
C VAL A 206 8.07 2.93 -4.47
N HIS A 207 6.97 2.18 -4.40
CA HIS A 207 5.78 2.50 -3.61
C HIS A 207 6.04 2.36 -2.10
N ASN A 208 6.70 1.27 -1.72
CA ASN A 208 6.92 0.84 -0.35
C ASN A 208 7.83 1.77 0.46
N VAL A 209 8.80 2.43 -0.18
CA VAL A 209 9.65 3.41 0.53
C VAL A 209 8.80 4.60 1.04
N PRO A 210 8.04 5.32 0.20
CA PRO A 210 7.07 6.30 0.65
C PRO A 210 6.06 5.78 1.68
N GLU A 211 5.56 4.56 1.51
CA GLU A 211 4.61 3.98 2.45
C GLU A 211 5.22 3.73 3.84
N GLY A 212 6.42 3.16 3.89
CA GLY A 212 7.17 2.96 5.13
C GLY A 212 7.40 4.26 5.89
N VAL A 213 7.59 5.37 5.17
CA VAL A 213 7.63 6.72 5.78
C VAL A 213 6.27 7.07 6.40
N CYS A 214 5.17 6.85 5.68
CA CYS A 214 3.81 7.11 6.16
C CYS A 214 3.40 6.25 7.37
N ILE A 215 3.93 5.03 7.49
CA ILE A 215 3.71 4.12 8.62
C ILE A 215 4.50 4.58 9.86
N ALA A 216 5.79 4.85 9.69
CA ALA A 216 6.66 5.18 10.82
C ALA A 216 6.44 6.60 11.37
N MET A 217 6.07 7.56 10.51
CA MET A 217 6.03 8.98 10.84
C MET A 217 5.01 9.37 11.91
N PRO A 218 3.74 8.90 11.89
CA PRO A 218 2.77 9.20 12.93
C PRO A 218 3.21 8.68 14.31
N ILE A 219 3.77 7.46 14.36
CA ILE A 219 4.29 6.86 15.60
C ILE A 219 5.50 7.65 16.10
N TYR A 220 6.47 7.93 15.23
CA TYR A 220 7.71 8.62 15.62
C TYR A 220 7.41 9.99 16.25
N PHE A 221 6.53 10.78 15.64
CA PHE A 221 6.24 12.11 16.14
C PHE A 221 5.34 12.15 17.37
N LYS A 222 4.56 11.09 17.64
CA LYS A 222 3.78 11.00 18.89
C LYS A 222 4.59 10.39 20.03
N SER A 223 5.36 9.33 19.81
CA SER A 223 6.10 8.64 20.89
C SER A 223 7.50 9.17 21.12
N ASN A 224 8.07 9.95 20.19
CA ASN A 224 9.49 10.33 20.12
C ASN A 224 10.47 9.13 20.18
N SER A 225 9.98 7.90 19.97
CA SER A 225 10.80 6.68 19.99
C SER A 225 11.13 6.21 18.58
N LYS A 226 12.41 6.32 18.20
CA LYS A 226 12.92 5.84 16.91
C LYS A 226 12.73 4.33 16.76
N VAL A 227 12.97 3.59 17.84
CA VAL A 227 12.85 2.12 17.86
C VAL A 227 11.41 1.73 17.60
N GLN A 228 10.45 2.36 18.29
CA GLN A 228 9.04 2.03 18.11
C GLN A 228 8.57 2.30 16.67
N ALA A 229 8.96 3.44 16.09
CA ALA A 229 8.60 3.78 14.71
C ALA A 229 9.16 2.77 13.69
N VAL A 230 10.43 2.39 13.82
CA VAL A 230 11.05 1.38 12.95
C VAL A 230 10.47 -0.01 13.19
N SER A 231 10.12 -0.37 14.44
CA SER A 231 9.46 -1.64 14.74
C SER A 231 8.11 -1.75 14.04
N TRP A 232 7.32 -0.68 13.98
CA TRP A 232 6.06 -0.69 13.23
C TRP A 232 6.26 -0.85 11.72
N ALA A 233 7.28 -0.19 11.14
CA ALA A 233 7.63 -0.40 9.74
C ALA A 233 8.15 -1.82 9.46
N LEU A 234 8.88 -2.41 10.41
CA LEU A 234 9.34 -3.80 10.33
C LEU A 234 8.16 -4.79 10.39
N ILE A 235 7.21 -4.56 11.28
CA ILE A 235 5.99 -5.37 11.37
C ILE A 235 5.20 -5.25 10.06
N ALA A 236 5.02 -4.04 9.53
CA ALA A 236 4.33 -3.84 8.25
C ALA A 236 5.03 -4.54 7.08
N GLY A 237 6.36 -4.41 6.96
CA GLY A 237 7.13 -5.15 5.95
C GLY A 237 7.01 -6.67 6.12
N ALA A 238 6.94 -7.19 7.35
CA ALA A 238 6.70 -8.60 7.59
C ALA A 238 5.28 -9.04 7.23
N VAL A 239 4.29 -8.17 7.39
CA VAL A 239 2.90 -8.40 6.98
C VAL A 239 2.74 -8.37 5.46
N GLU A 240 3.55 -7.56 4.78
CA GLU A 240 3.64 -7.52 3.32
C GLU A 240 4.29 -8.77 2.71
N PHE A 241 5.19 -9.41 3.45
CA PHE A 241 5.90 -10.58 2.93
C PHE A 241 4.92 -11.75 2.72
N ALA A 242 4.85 -12.24 1.48
CA ALA A 242 3.95 -13.31 1.03
C ALA A 242 4.43 -14.73 1.38
#